data_AF-A0A1G7NAL5-F1
#
_entry.id   AF-A0A1G7NAL5-F1
#
_cell.length_a   1.000
_cell.length_b   1.000
_cell.length_c   1.000
_cell.angle_alpha   90.00
_cell.angle_beta   90.00
_cell.angle_gamma   90.00
#
_symmetry.space_group_name_H-M   'P 1'
#
loop_
_entity.id
_entity.type
_entity.pdbx_description
1 polymer ?
#
loop_
_entity_poly.entity_id
_entity_poly.type
_entity_poly.pdbx_seq_one_letter_code
_entity_poly.pdbx_strand_id
1 'polypeptide(L)'
;MQYRFNRKFAEFGGNYHLERENECELPASLLDQRIVFFDNCYFYESLIKDIRYSSDFINSTGNECFYNKIHIGDYLDEDDPDKIFDCGISYAKHLAEKLTKLNEGRFNVILSYDGETCTICFHKCREYEEYLAEDLEGYVLDAVLVIIN
;
A
#
# COMPACT_ATOMS: atom_id res chain seq x y z
N MET A 1 3.04 -1.00 14.90
CA MET A 1 2.57 -0.29 13.70
C MET A 1 2.13 1.11 14.08
N GLN A 2 2.44 2.08 13.24
CA GLN A 2 2.04 3.48 13.38
C GLN A 2 1.19 3.86 12.15
N TYR A 3 0.12 4.62 12.38
CA TYR A 3 -0.77 5.10 11.32
C TYR A 3 -0.60 6.61 11.12
N ARG A 4 -0.59 7.05 9.87
CA ARG A 4 -0.74 8.45 9.45
C ARG A 4 -1.77 8.49 8.34
N PHE A 5 -2.68 9.44 8.35
CA PHE A 5 -3.69 9.58 7.30
C PHE A 5 -4.14 11.03 7.21
N ASN A 6 -4.72 11.40 6.07
CA ASN A 6 -5.29 12.73 5.89
C ASN A 6 -6.75 12.78 6.36
N ARG A 7 -7.30 14.00 6.49
CA ARG A 7 -8.70 14.19 6.88
C ARG A 7 -9.69 13.46 5.97
N LYS A 8 -9.41 13.40 4.67
CA LYS A 8 -10.29 12.73 3.69
C LYS A 8 -10.45 11.24 3.98
N PHE A 9 -9.38 10.55 4.41
CA PHE A 9 -9.47 9.17 4.87
C PHE A 9 -10.45 8.99 6.05
N ALA A 10 -10.45 9.93 7.00
CA ALA A 10 -11.41 9.91 8.10
C ALA A 10 -12.86 10.20 7.65
N GLU A 11 -13.04 11.05 6.63
CA GLU A 11 -14.37 11.37 6.06
C GLU A 11 -15.04 10.16 5.40
N PHE A 12 -14.26 9.26 4.80
CA PHE A 12 -14.74 7.95 4.32
C PHE A 12 -14.92 6.91 5.44
N GLY A 13 -14.86 7.32 6.70
CA GLY A 13 -15.02 6.43 7.86
C GLY A 13 -13.76 5.66 8.26
N GLY A 14 -12.60 5.92 7.64
CA GLY A 14 -11.38 5.12 7.78
C GLY A 14 -10.93 4.85 9.22
N ASN A 15 -11.18 5.78 10.15
CA ASN A 15 -10.90 5.58 11.59
C ASN A 15 -11.65 4.37 12.18
N TYR A 16 -12.94 4.24 11.86
CA TYR A 16 -13.76 3.13 12.31
C TYR A 16 -13.25 1.80 11.73
N HIS A 17 -12.84 1.80 10.46
CA HIS A 17 -12.31 0.62 9.78
C HIS A 17 -10.93 0.19 10.29
N LEU A 18 -10.10 1.14 10.76
CA LEU A 18 -8.83 0.82 11.41
C LEU A 18 -9.03 0.06 12.74
N GLU A 19 -10.09 0.36 13.49
CA GLU A 19 -10.40 -0.28 14.77
C GLU A 19 -11.23 -1.57 14.65
N ARG A 20 -11.78 -1.86 13.48
CA ARG A 20 -12.63 -3.02 13.24
C ARG A 20 -11.84 -4.33 13.22
N GLU A 21 -12.36 -5.34 13.90
CA GLU A 21 -11.77 -6.71 13.96
C GLU A 21 -12.11 -7.56 12.73
N ASN A 22 -13.25 -7.32 12.08
CA ASN A 22 -13.67 -8.10 10.92
C ASN A 22 -12.90 -7.62 9.68
N GLU A 23 -12.08 -8.51 9.13
CA GLU A 23 -11.35 -8.28 7.88
C GLU A 23 -12.21 -8.69 6.67
N CYS A 24 -12.02 -7.99 5.55
CA CYS A 24 -12.55 -8.44 4.27
C CYS A 24 -11.89 -9.76 3.85
N GLU A 25 -12.67 -10.67 3.27
CA GLU A 25 -12.15 -11.89 2.66
C GLU A 25 -11.41 -11.55 1.35
N LEU A 26 -10.09 -11.66 1.37
CA LEU A 26 -9.22 -11.41 0.22
C LEU A 26 -8.72 -12.73 -0.38
N PRO A 27 -8.54 -12.82 -1.71
CA PRO A 27 -8.09 -14.04 -2.35
C PRO A 27 -6.64 -14.39 -1.96
N ALA A 28 -6.35 -15.68 -1.80
CA ALA A 28 -5.01 -16.17 -1.48
C ALA A 28 -3.96 -15.72 -2.52
N SER A 29 -4.34 -15.56 -3.79
CA SER A 29 -3.47 -15.04 -4.86
C SER A 29 -2.93 -13.63 -4.57
N LEU A 30 -3.65 -12.84 -3.77
CA LEU A 30 -3.23 -11.52 -3.30
C LEU A 30 -2.44 -11.61 -1.97
N LEU A 31 -2.93 -12.41 -1.02
CA LEU A 31 -2.34 -12.52 0.32
C LEU A 31 -0.99 -13.24 0.34
N ASP A 32 -0.80 -14.22 -0.54
CA ASP A 32 0.36 -15.11 -0.55
C ASP A 32 1.52 -14.60 -1.41
N GLN A 33 1.36 -13.47 -2.11
CA GLN A 33 2.41 -12.91 -2.98
C GLN A 33 3.74 -12.75 -2.24
N ARG A 34 4.78 -13.46 -2.68
CA ARG A 34 6.09 -13.42 -2.02
C ARG A 34 6.76 -12.07 -2.28
N ILE A 35 7.42 -11.53 -1.26
CA ILE A 35 8.22 -10.31 -1.37
C ILE A 35 9.69 -10.72 -1.30
N VAL A 36 10.49 -10.22 -2.23
CA VAL A 36 11.90 -10.58 -2.37
C VAL A 36 12.76 -9.34 -2.55
N PHE A 37 14.01 -9.42 -2.10
CA PHE A 37 15.00 -8.39 -2.31
C PHE A 37 15.69 -8.59 -3.66
N PHE A 38 15.59 -7.60 -4.54
CA PHE A 38 16.17 -7.61 -5.88
C PHE A 38 16.63 -6.19 -6.25
N ASP A 39 17.89 -6.07 -6.66
CA ASP A 39 18.50 -4.81 -7.09
C ASP A 39 18.23 -3.61 -6.14
N ASN A 40 18.63 -3.78 -4.88
CA ASN A 40 18.47 -2.79 -3.81
C ASN A 40 17.01 -2.42 -3.44
N CYS A 41 16.03 -3.15 -3.98
CA CYS A 41 14.61 -2.92 -3.78
C CYS A 41 13.90 -4.19 -3.28
N TYR A 42 12.74 -4.02 -2.66
CA TYR A 42 11.84 -5.09 -2.26
C TYR A 42 10.66 -5.10 -3.21
N PHE A 43 10.44 -6.22 -3.90
CA PHE A 43 9.35 -6.35 -4.87
C PHE A 43 8.51 -7.59 -4.60
N TYR A 44 7.27 -7.57 -5.08
CA TYR A 44 6.56 -8.83 -5.31
C TYR A 44 7.32 -9.70 -6.31
N GLU A 45 7.56 -10.97 -5.96
CA GLU A 45 8.39 -11.91 -6.73
C GLU A 45 7.85 -12.12 -8.15
N SER A 46 6.52 -12.10 -8.31
CA SER A 46 5.85 -12.22 -9.60
C SER A 46 6.22 -11.11 -10.59
N LEU A 47 6.61 -9.94 -10.09
CA LEU A 47 6.85 -8.75 -10.92
C LEU A 47 8.29 -8.65 -11.42
N ILE A 48 9.25 -9.39 -10.85
CA ILE A 48 10.69 -9.23 -11.16
C ILE A 48 10.97 -9.30 -12.66
N LYS A 49 10.29 -10.20 -13.38
CA LYS A 49 10.51 -10.39 -14.83
C LYS A 49 10.03 -9.22 -15.68
N ASP A 50 9.11 -8.43 -15.15
CA ASP A 50 8.48 -7.31 -15.84
C ASP A 50 9.11 -5.95 -15.45
N ILE A 51 10.02 -5.94 -14.48
CA ILE A 51 10.75 -4.74 -14.08
C ILE A 51 11.64 -4.30 -15.24
N ARG A 52 11.35 -3.10 -15.74
CA ARG A 52 12.17 -2.42 -16.74
C ARG A 52 12.70 -1.15 -16.11
N TYR A 53 13.97 -1.18 -15.70
CA TYR A 53 14.66 0.02 -15.23
C TYR A 53 14.68 1.06 -16.36
N SER A 54 13.75 2.01 -16.29
CA SER A 54 13.84 3.25 -17.05
C SER A 54 14.78 4.20 -16.30
N SER A 55 15.55 4.99 -17.03
CA SER A 55 16.26 6.15 -16.50
C SER A 55 15.33 7.20 -15.85
N ASP A 56 14.02 7.07 -16.06
CA ASP A 56 12.99 7.91 -15.45
C ASP A 56 12.73 7.55 -13.98
N PHE A 57 13.17 6.39 -13.50
CA PHE A 57 13.02 6.02 -12.10
C PHE A 57 14.19 6.57 -11.27
N ILE A 58 13.85 7.54 -10.42
CA ILE A 58 14.81 8.43 -9.75
C ILE A 58 15.57 7.72 -8.62
N ASN A 59 14.92 6.83 -7.85
CA ASN A 59 15.51 6.13 -6.69
C ASN A 59 14.81 4.80 -6.37
N SER A 60 15.32 4.05 -5.38
CA SER A 60 14.78 2.74 -4.97
C SER A 60 13.36 2.85 -4.40
N THR A 61 13.08 3.87 -3.59
CA THR A 61 11.73 4.11 -3.03
C THR A 61 10.69 4.34 -4.13
N GLY A 62 11.01 5.15 -5.15
CA GLY A 62 10.11 5.41 -6.28
C GLY A 62 9.86 4.15 -7.13
N ASN A 63 10.90 3.34 -7.35
CA ASN A 63 10.76 2.04 -8.02
C ASN A 63 9.81 1.11 -7.25
N GLU A 64 10.04 0.94 -5.95
CA GLU A 64 9.19 0.09 -5.11
C GLU A 64 7.73 0.54 -5.13
N CYS A 65 7.45 1.83 -4.94
CA CYS A 65 6.08 2.32 -4.98
C CYS A 65 5.40 2.20 -6.36
N PHE A 66 6.18 2.29 -7.44
CA PHE A 66 5.64 2.14 -8.80
C PHE A 66 5.31 0.68 -9.11
N TYR A 67 6.28 -0.22 -8.92
CA TYR A 67 6.11 -1.63 -9.27
C TYR A 67 5.24 -2.38 -8.27
N ASN A 68 5.35 -2.10 -6.97
CA ASN A 68 4.53 -2.77 -5.95
C ASN A 68 3.12 -2.20 -5.82
N LYS A 69 2.59 -1.58 -6.88
CA LYS A 69 1.24 -1.03 -6.86
C LYS A 69 0.23 -2.12 -7.21
N ILE A 70 -0.77 -2.25 -6.36
CA ILE A 70 -1.91 -3.14 -6.52
C ILE A 70 -3.19 -2.31 -6.55
N HIS A 71 -4.09 -2.64 -7.46
CA HIS A 71 -5.46 -2.14 -7.47
C HIS A 71 -6.35 -3.19 -6.81
N ILE A 72 -7.01 -2.84 -5.72
CA ILE A 72 -7.78 -3.82 -4.93
C ILE A 72 -8.99 -4.35 -5.70
N GLY A 73 -9.64 -3.49 -6.50
CA GLY A 73 -10.75 -3.90 -7.36
C GLY A 73 -10.41 -5.02 -8.34
N ASP A 74 -9.16 -5.13 -8.80
CA ASP A 74 -8.74 -6.20 -9.73
C ASP A 74 -8.79 -7.62 -9.11
N TYR A 75 -8.92 -7.71 -7.78
CA TYR A 75 -8.93 -8.96 -7.03
C TYR A 75 -10.28 -9.30 -6.41
N LEU A 76 -11.28 -8.43 -6.58
CA LEU A 76 -12.62 -8.61 -6.03
C LEU A 76 -13.62 -8.84 -7.16
N ASP A 77 -14.60 -9.71 -6.93
CA ASP A 77 -15.80 -9.80 -7.79
C ASP A 77 -16.87 -8.85 -7.24
N GLU A 78 -16.49 -7.57 -7.07
CA GLU A 78 -17.28 -6.55 -6.40
C GLU A 78 -16.98 -5.16 -6.98
N ASP A 79 -18.04 -4.40 -7.26
CA ASP A 79 -17.98 -3.03 -7.78
C ASP A 79 -18.38 -1.98 -6.72
N ASP A 80 -18.84 -2.41 -5.54
CA ASP A 80 -19.18 -1.53 -4.41
C ASP A 80 -17.93 -0.82 -3.85
N PRO A 81 -17.82 0.51 -4.00
CA PRO A 81 -16.63 1.26 -3.58
C PRO A 81 -16.35 1.17 -2.08
N ASP A 82 -17.40 1.08 -1.23
CA ASP A 82 -17.24 0.99 0.22
C ASP A 82 -16.58 -0.35 0.60
N LYS A 83 -16.95 -1.44 -0.10
CA LYS A 83 -16.30 -2.73 0.09
C LYS A 83 -14.88 -2.75 -0.44
N ILE A 84 -14.62 -2.14 -1.60
CA ILE A 84 -13.26 -2.00 -2.14
C ILE A 84 -12.36 -1.27 -1.15
N PHE A 85 -12.87 -0.20 -0.52
CA PHE A 85 -12.15 0.55 0.50
C PHE A 85 -11.89 -0.29 1.76
N ASP A 86 -12.89 -1.01 2.26
CA ASP A 86 -12.77 -1.95 3.38
C ASP A 86 -11.68 -3.00 3.11
N CYS A 87 -11.74 -3.64 1.95
CA CYS A 87 -10.79 -4.65 1.53
C CYS A 87 -9.38 -4.07 1.34
N GLY A 88 -9.27 -2.82 0.90
CA GLY A 88 -8.00 -2.11 0.86
C GLY A 88 -7.39 -1.94 2.25
N ILE A 89 -8.17 -1.48 3.24
CA ILE A 89 -7.66 -1.32 4.61
C ILE A 89 -7.23 -2.68 5.19
N SER A 90 -8.01 -3.74 5.00
CA SER A 90 -7.63 -5.10 5.40
C SER A 90 -6.32 -5.56 4.74
N TYR A 91 -6.19 -5.36 3.42
CA TYR A 91 -4.98 -5.74 2.71
C TYR A 91 -3.76 -4.93 3.18
N ALA A 92 -3.91 -3.63 3.41
CA ALA A 92 -2.83 -2.77 3.87
C ALA A 92 -2.29 -3.23 5.23
N LYS A 93 -3.17 -3.60 6.17
CA LYS A 93 -2.80 -4.17 7.48
C LYS A 93 -2.05 -5.49 7.31
N HIS A 94 -2.61 -6.44 6.54
CA HIS A 94 -1.98 -7.74 6.27
C HIS A 94 -0.60 -7.59 5.62
N LEU A 95 -0.47 -6.70 4.63
CA LEU A 95 0.78 -6.43 3.94
C LEU A 95 1.83 -5.84 4.89
N ALA A 96 1.43 -4.89 5.75
CA ALA A 96 2.35 -4.30 6.72
C ALA A 96 2.83 -5.34 7.74
N GLU A 97 1.96 -6.23 8.23
CA GLU A 97 2.40 -7.36 9.07
C GLU A 97 3.34 -8.31 8.35
N LYS A 98 3.07 -8.61 7.08
CA LYS A 98 3.92 -9.45 6.24
C LYS A 98 5.31 -8.84 6.09
N LEU A 99 5.39 -7.53 5.88
CA LEU A 99 6.64 -6.78 5.81
C LEU A 99 7.38 -6.77 7.16
N THR A 100 6.66 -6.69 8.30
CA THR A 100 7.30 -6.78 9.63
C THR A 100 7.99 -8.13 9.82
N LYS A 101 7.37 -9.21 9.34
CA LYS A 101 7.91 -10.58 9.41
C LYS A 101 9.17 -10.79 8.56
N LEU A 102 9.46 -9.91 7.60
CA LEU A 102 10.73 -9.95 6.87
C LEU A 102 11.92 -9.59 7.77
N ASN A 103 11.70 -8.81 8.83
CA ASN A 103 12.75 -8.33 9.74
C ASN A 103 13.87 -7.54 9.01
N GLU A 104 13.49 -6.77 8.00
CA GLU A 104 14.38 -6.01 7.11
C GLU A 104 14.32 -4.50 7.37
N GLY A 105 13.91 -4.09 8.57
CA GLY A 105 13.70 -2.69 8.93
C GLY A 105 12.27 -2.20 8.66
N ARG A 106 12.12 -0.88 8.52
CA ARG A 106 10.81 -0.22 8.37
C ARG A 106 10.41 -0.09 6.90
N PHE A 107 9.12 -0.24 6.68
CA PHE A 107 8.42 -0.09 5.42
C PHE A 107 7.21 0.80 5.64
N ASN A 108 6.88 1.57 4.60
CA ASN A 108 5.60 2.23 4.49
C ASN A 108 4.71 1.41 3.57
N VAL A 109 3.49 1.10 4.03
CA VAL A 109 2.38 0.67 3.18
C VAL A 109 1.46 1.86 3.01
N ILE A 110 1.17 2.20 1.76
CA ILE A 110 0.40 3.39 1.38
C ILE A 110 -0.87 2.91 0.70
N LEU A 111 -2.02 3.32 1.23
CA LEU A 111 -3.32 3.18 0.60
C LEU A 111 -3.76 4.56 0.10
N SER A 112 -4.22 4.60 -1.15
CA SER A 112 -4.86 5.75 -1.78
C SER A 112 -6.23 5.35 -2.29
N TYR A 113 -7.26 6.13 -1.96
CA TYR A 113 -8.65 5.89 -2.35
C TYR A 113 -9.31 7.18 -2.81
N ASP A 114 -9.85 7.19 -4.03
CA ASP A 114 -10.47 8.39 -4.64
C ASP A 114 -12.00 8.46 -4.49
N GLY A 115 -12.61 7.42 -3.91
CA GLY A 115 -14.06 7.24 -3.81
C GLY A 115 -14.62 6.18 -4.76
N GLU A 116 -13.79 5.65 -5.67
CA GLU A 116 -14.17 4.57 -6.59
C GLU A 116 -13.10 3.46 -6.61
N THR A 117 -11.82 3.84 -6.67
CA THR A 117 -10.70 2.92 -6.79
C THR A 117 -9.79 2.98 -5.57
N CYS A 118 -9.39 1.80 -5.07
CA CYS A 118 -8.42 1.69 -4.00
C CYS A 118 -7.11 1.10 -4.52
N THR A 119 -6.02 1.84 -4.35
CA THR A 119 -4.67 1.40 -4.71
C THR A 119 -3.79 1.30 -3.48
N ILE A 120 -2.93 0.29 -3.47
CA ILE A 120 -1.97 0.05 -2.39
C ILE A 120 -0.60 -0.11 -3.00
N CYS A 121 0.39 0.58 -2.44
CA CYS A 121 1.79 0.32 -2.73
C CYS A 121 2.62 0.27 -1.45
N PHE A 122 3.85 -0.22 -1.54
CA PHE A 122 4.76 -0.21 -0.41
C PHE A 122 6.19 0.09 -0.84
N HIS A 123 6.97 0.62 0.09
CA HIS A 123 8.41 0.83 -0.08
C HIS A 123 9.14 0.70 1.26
N LYS A 124 10.44 0.38 1.21
CA LYS A 124 11.32 0.42 2.37
C LYS A 124 11.66 1.86 2.72
N CYS A 125 11.67 2.17 4.02
CA CYS A 125 12.10 3.46 4.51
C CYS A 125 13.63 3.55 4.40
N ARG A 126 14.11 4.53 3.63
CA ARG A 126 15.53 4.81 3.45
C ARG A 126 15.83 6.24 3.89
N GLU A 127 17.05 6.47 4.31
CA GLU A 127 17.53 7.82 4.60
C GLU A 127 17.50 8.65 3.30
N TYR A 128 16.99 9.87 3.37
CA TYR A 128 16.91 10.82 2.24
C TYR A 128 16.04 10.41 1.04
N GLU A 129 15.25 9.33 1.15
CA GLU A 129 14.27 8.97 0.13
C GLU A 129 12.85 9.06 0.70
N GLU A 130 12.02 9.88 0.05
CA GLU A 130 10.61 10.07 0.40
C GLU A 130 9.75 9.82 -0.83
N TYR A 131 8.58 9.22 -0.63
CA TYR A 131 7.59 9.02 -1.69
C TYR A 131 6.40 9.97 -1.56
N LEU A 132 5.91 10.18 -0.33
CA LEU A 132 4.86 11.14 -0.03
C LEU A 132 5.44 12.37 0.65
N ALA A 133 4.78 13.51 0.47
CA ALA A 133 5.04 14.68 1.29
C ALA A 133 4.81 14.38 2.78
N GLU A 134 5.52 15.09 3.67
CA GLU A 134 5.32 14.97 5.11
C GLU A 134 3.88 15.33 5.52
N ASP A 135 3.33 16.37 4.92
CA ASP A 135 1.93 16.76 5.09
C ASP A 135 1.03 16.01 4.09
N LEU A 136 0.23 15.09 4.61
CA LEU A 136 -0.71 14.30 3.82
C LEU A 136 -1.97 15.09 3.41
N GLU A 137 -2.22 16.25 4.01
CA GLU A 137 -3.40 17.07 3.67
C GLU A 137 -3.30 17.70 2.27
N GLY A 138 -2.09 17.75 1.69
CA GLY A 138 -1.89 18.19 0.30
C GLY A 138 -2.54 17.27 -0.75
N TYR A 139 -2.83 16.02 -0.40
CA TYR A 139 -3.51 15.04 -1.28
C TYR A 139 -5.02 15.23 -1.22
N VAL A 140 -5.52 16.33 -1.78
CA VAL A 140 -6.94 16.73 -1.66
C VAL A 140 -7.92 15.83 -2.42
N LEU A 141 -7.44 15.11 -3.44
CA LEU A 141 -8.26 14.23 -4.27
C LEU A 141 -8.39 12.82 -3.69
N ASP A 142 -7.46 12.40 -2.84
CA ASP A 142 -7.38 11.02 -2.37
C ASP A 142 -7.50 10.95 -0.85
N ALA A 143 -8.25 9.99 -0.34
CA ALA A 143 -8.08 9.49 1.01
C ALA A 143 -6.77 8.71 1.09
N VAL A 144 -5.85 9.16 1.94
CA VAL A 144 -4.52 8.56 2.07
C VAL A 144 -4.34 7.99 3.47
N LEU A 145 -3.92 6.72 3.53
CA LEU A 145 -3.46 6.05 4.76
C LEU A 145 -2.03 5.54 4.54
N VAL A 146 -1.17 5.79 5.52
CA VAL A 146 0.19 5.27 5.60
C VAL A 146 0.31 4.43 6.87
N ILE A 147 0.63 3.16 6.69
CA ILE A 147 0.95 2.23 7.78
C ILE A 147 2.46 2.03 7.80
N ILE A 148 3.08 2.42 8.90
CA ILE A 148 4.50 2.19 9.16
C ILE A 148 4.58 0.95 10.04
N ASN A 149 5.26 -0.08 9.52
CA ASN A 149 5.31 -1.40 10.13
C ASN A 149 6.31 -1.52 11.29
#